data_AF-X1UYM2-F1
#
_entry.id   AF-X1UYM2-F1
#
_cell.length_a   1.000
_cell.length_b   1.000
_cell.length_c   1.000
_cell.angle_alpha   90.00
_cell.angle_beta   90.00
_cell.angle_gamma   90.00
#
_symmetry.space_group_name_H-M   'P 1'
#
loop_
_entity.id
_entity.type
_entity.pdbx_description
1 polymer ?
#
loop_
_entity_poly.entity_id
_entity_poly.type
_entity_poly.pdbx_seq_one_letter_code
_entity_poly.pdbx_strand_id
1 'polypeptide(L)'
;MFIDIHAHTTIYPREMRPLGEHEHGIGNPEELVQMYDEAGISKGVILPATQPEARAAVQSNEDILLAAARFPDRLIPFCGIDPRLSINSPEADLSFVINHYKDKGCKGIGEMTPNLYFDDPRCWNLFHHAEACRMPLTFHVANREGGIYG
;
A
#
# COMPACT_ATOMS: atom_id res chain seq x y z
N MET A 1 -12.22 -11.31 -17.19
CA MET A 1 -11.61 -10.06 -16.67
C MET A 1 -10.65 -10.46 -15.56
N PHE A 2 -9.36 -10.13 -15.68
CA PHE A 2 -8.36 -10.39 -14.65
C PHE A 2 -8.05 -9.11 -13.88
N ILE A 3 -7.92 -9.22 -12.57
CA ILE A 3 -7.55 -8.12 -11.68
C ILE A 3 -6.33 -8.58 -10.90
N ASP A 4 -5.24 -7.83 -11.03
CA ASP A 4 -4.08 -7.97 -10.16
C ASP A 4 -4.38 -7.26 -8.83
N ILE A 5 -4.25 -7.97 -7.71
CA ILE A 5 -4.57 -7.43 -6.37
C ILE A 5 -3.33 -6.99 -5.60
N HIS A 6 -2.14 -7.10 -6.20
CA HIS A 6 -0.88 -6.75 -5.55
C HIS A 6 0.08 -6.17 -6.58
N ALA A 7 0.07 -4.85 -6.70
CA ALA A 7 1.04 -4.13 -7.51
C ALA A 7 1.56 -2.90 -6.79
N HIS A 8 2.74 -2.47 -7.23
CA HIS A 8 3.35 -1.23 -6.82
C HIS A 8 3.72 -0.42 -8.06
N THR A 9 3.64 0.90 -7.93
CA THR A 9 4.04 1.85 -8.96
C THR A 9 4.58 3.11 -8.30
N THR A 10 5.38 3.90 -9.01
CA THR A 10 5.84 5.19 -8.50
C THR A 10 5.73 6.30 -9.54
N ILE A 11 5.28 7.48 -9.12
CA ILE A 11 5.20 8.67 -9.97
C ILE A 11 6.57 9.36 -10.14
N TYR A 12 7.54 9.02 -9.29
CA TYR A 12 8.85 9.63 -9.32
C TYR A 12 9.68 9.09 -10.48
N PRO A 13 10.42 9.96 -11.19
CA PRO A 13 11.27 9.55 -12.28
C PRO A 13 12.46 8.75 -11.75
N ARG A 14 13.06 7.93 -12.62
CA ARG A 14 14.00 6.87 -12.20
C ARG A 14 15.20 7.44 -11.44
N GLU A 15 15.71 8.59 -11.84
CA GLU A 15 16.84 9.30 -11.24
C GLU A 15 16.61 9.78 -9.79
N MET A 16 15.34 9.90 -9.35
CA MET A 16 15.01 10.27 -7.97
C MET A 16 14.81 9.05 -7.06
N ARG A 17 14.76 7.84 -7.62
CA ARG A 17 14.54 6.61 -6.84
C ARG A 17 15.84 6.20 -6.14
N PRO A 18 15.80 5.56 -4.97
CA PRO A 18 17.01 5.04 -4.33
C PRO A 18 17.74 4.03 -5.21
N LEU A 19 19.08 4.03 -5.18
CA LEU A 19 19.93 3.19 -6.05
C LEU A 19 19.59 1.69 -6.00
N GLY A 20 19.22 1.18 -4.82
CA GLY A 20 18.81 -0.22 -4.64
C GLY A 20 17.49 -0.59 -5.33
N GLU A 21 16.69 0.39 -5.73
CA GLU A 21 15.44 0.20 -6.46
C GLU A 21 15.61 0.35 -7.98
N HIS A 22 16.83 0.46 -8.51
CA HIS A 22 17.02 0.62 -9.96
C HIS A 22 17.07 -0.71 -10.71
N GLU A 23 17.77 -1.73 -10.20
CA GLU A 23 18.06 -2.96 -10.97
C GLU A 23 16.87 -3.92 -11.08
N HIS A 24 15.94 -3.86 -10.11
CA HIS A 24 14.68 -4.63 -10.07
C HIS A 24 13.47 -3.74 -9.73
N GLY A 25 13.54 -2.47 -10.13
CA GLY A 25 12.69 -1.39 -9.62
C GLY A 25 11.21 -1.46 -9.92
N ILE A 26 10.45 -0.75 -9.09
CA ILE A 26 9.05 -0.45 -9.37
C ILE A 26 8.95 0.39 -10.65
N GLY A 27 8.10 -0.02 -11.59
CA GLY A 27 7.77 0.78 -12.77
C GLY A 27 6.97 2.05 -12.44
N ASN A 28 6.85 2.94 -13.41
CA ASN A 28 5.87 4.03 -13.36
C ASN A 28 4.47 3.53 -13.79
N PRO A 29 3.41 4.35 -13.62
CA PRO A 29 2.05 3.92 -13.94
C PRO A 29 1.83 3.54 -15.40
N GLU A 30 2.49 4.20 -16.35
CA GLU A 30 2.44 3.86 -17.78
C GLU A 30 3.04 2.47 -18.04
N GLU A 31 4.22 2.20 -17.49
CA GLU A 31 4.91 0.91 -17.61
C GLU A 31 4.06 -0.21 -17.02
N LEU A 32 3.45 0.01 -15.84
CA LEU A 32 2.57 -0.97 -15.20
C LEU A 32 1.33 -1.26 -16.06
N VAL A 33 0.67 -0.22 -16.59
CA VAL A 33 -0.52 -0.38 -17.43
C VAL A 33 -0.18 -1.07 -18.76
N GLN A 34 0.98 -0.75 -19.35
CA GLN A 34 1.45 -1.44 -20.55
C GLN A 34 1.67 -2.95 -20.27
N MET A 35 2.33 -3.29 -19.15
CA MET A 35 2.49 -4.68 -18.74
C MET A 35 1.14 -5.39 -18.56
N TYR A 36 0.14 -4.69 -18.01
CA TYR A 36 -1.21 -5.22 -17.89
C TYR A 36 -1.88 -5.45 -19.24
N ASP A 37 -1.70 -4.57 -20.22
CA ASP A 37 -2.22 -4.77 -21.57
C ASP A 37 -1.60 -6.01 -22.23
N GLU A 38 -0.29 -6.19 -22.10
CA GLU A 38 0.45 -7.35 -22.64
C GLU A 38 0.03 -8.67 -21.96
N ALA A 39 -0.25 -8.64 -20.65
CA ALA A 39 -0.65 -9.80 -19.86
C ALA A 39 -2.16 -10.10 -19.88
N GLY A 40 -2.98 -9.26 -20.53
CA GLY A 40 -4.45 -9.38 -20.51
C GLY A 40 -5.09 -9.07 -19.16
N ILE A 41 -4.42 -8.27 -18.32
CA ILE A 41 -4.90 -7.81 -17.01
C ILE A 41 -5.72 -6.53 -17.19
N SER A 42 -6.95 -6.56 -16.69
CA SER A 42 -7.90 -5.45 -16.90
C SER A 42 -7.66 -4.31 -15.91
N LYS A 43 -7.36 -4.62 -14.65
CA LYS A 43 -7.14 -3.64 -13.58
C LYS A 43 -6.09 -4.13 -12.58
N GLY A 44 -5.43 -3.20 -11.90
CA GLY A 44 -4.49 -3.50 -10.82
C GLY A 44 -4.81 -2.71 -9.55
N VAL A 45 -4.69 -3.37 -8.41
CA VAL A 45 -4.69 -2.71 -7.10
C VAL A 45 -3.26 -2.24 -6.81
N ILE A 46 -3.10 -0.93 -6.64
CA ILE A 46 -1.80 -0.34 -6.34
C ILE A 46 -1.68 -0.02 -4.84
N LEU A 47 -0.61 -0.52 -4.25
CA LEU A 47 -0.37 -0.51 -2.80
C LEU A 47 0.79 0.45 -2.49
N PRO A 48 0.61 1.45 -1.60
CA PRO A 48 1.70 2.30 -1.15
C PRO A 48 2.63 1.53 -0.23
N ALA A 49 3.92 1.88 -0.29
CA ALA A 49 4.93 1.38 0.64
C ALA A 49 5.12 2.34 1.82
N THR A 50 4.13 2.41 2.72
CA THR A 50 4.16 3.38 3.84
C THR A 50 5.08 2.97 4.99
N GLN A 51 5.34 1.66 5.14
CA GLN A 51 6.11 1.10 6.24
C GLN A 51 7.62 1.12 5.93
N PRO A 52 8.47 1.42 6.92
CA PRO A 52 9.90 1.63 6.68
C PRO A 52 10.69 0.34 6.46
N GLU A 53 10.13 -0.83 6.73
CA GLU A 53 10.87 -2.10 6.80
C GLU A 53 11.02 -2.82 5.44
N ALA A 54 10.31 -2.39 4.39
CA ALA A 54 10.25 -3.11 3.12
C ALA A 54 11.07 -2.50 1.97
N ARG A 55 11.33 -1.19 2.00
CA ARG A 55 11.89 -0.45 0.86
C ARG A 55 12.93 0.57 1.27
N ALA A 56 13.74 1.00 0.30
CA ALA A 56 14.76 2.01 0.52
C ALA A 56 14.17 3.42 0.71
N ALA A 57 12.94 3.64 0.24
CA ALA A 57 12.16 4.84 0.52
C ALA A 57 10.71 4.49 0.86
N VAL A 58 10.12 5.30 1.74
CA VAL A 58 8.68 5.25 2.01
C VAL A 58 7.91 5.97 0.90
N GLN A 59 6.76 5.42 0.54
CA GLN A 59 5.82 6.02 -0.40
C GLN A 59 4.56 6.43 0.34
N SER A 60 4.11 7.65 0.10
CA SER A 60 2.90 8.20 0.71
C SER A 60 1.62 7.64 0.06
N ASN A 61 0.49 7.78 0.75
CA ASN A 61 -0.82 7.50 0.15
C ASN A 61 -1.12 8.46 -1.00
N GLU A 62 -0.66 9.71 -0.90
CA GLU A 62 -0.83 10.74 -1.90
C GLU A 62 -0.13 10.37 -3.22
N ASP A 63 1.05 9.75 -3.16
CA ASP A 63 1.76 9.25 -4.35
C ASP A 63 0.92 8.22 -5.11
N ILE A 64 0.23 7.33 -4.38
CA ILE A 64 -0.64 6.30 -4.95
C ILE A 64 -1.93 6.90 -5.51
N LEU A 65 -2.51 7.89 -4.84
CA LEU A 65 -3.67 8.61 -5.37
C LEU A 65 -3.32 9.34 -6.67
N LEU A 66 -2.14 9.97 -6.73
CA LEU A 66 -1.62 10.62 -7.95
C LEU A 66 -1.37 9.60 -9.06
N ALA A 67 -0.81 8.42 -8.74
CA ALA A 67 -0.63 7.34 -9.70
C ALA A 67 -1.97 6.83 -10.26
N ALA A 68 -2.95 6.57 -9.38
CA ALA A 68 -4.28 6.11 -9.78
C ALA A 68 -5.01 7.12 -10.67
N ALA A 69 -4.87 8.42 -10.38
CA ALA A 69 -5.51 9.50 -11.15
C ALA A 69 -5.04 9.57 -12.62
N ARG A 70 -3.85 9.04 -12.95
CA ARG A 70 -3.36 8.95 -14.34
C ARG A 70 -4.11 7.91 -15.15
N PHE A 71 -4.60 6.85 -14.49
CA PHE A 71 -5.29 5.73 -15.12
C PHE A 71 -6.49 5.27 -14.27
N PRO A 72 -7.51 6.11 -14.06
CA PRO A 72 -8.58 5.87 -13.09
C PRO A 72 -9.44 4.64 -13.41
N ASP A 73 -9.47 4.22 -14.68
CA ASP A 73 -10.19 3.02 -15.11
C ASP A 73 -9.38 1.72 -14.96
N ARG A 74 -8.05 1.84 -14.75
CA ARG A 74 -7.11 0.71 -14.73
C ARG A 74 -6.50 0.47 -13.34
N LEU A 75 -6.26 1.53 -12.57
CA LEU A 75 -5.55 1.45 -11.30
C LEU A 75 -6.50 1.77 -10.14
N ILE A 76 -6.57 0.84 -9.19
CA ILE A 76 -7.43 0.92 -8.01
C ILE A 76 -6.53 1.24 -6.81
N PRO A 77 -6.63 2.43 -6.20
CA PRO A 77 -5.77 2.77 -5.08
C PRO A 77 -6.22 2.05 -3.81
N PHE A 78 -5.26 1.53 -3.06
CA PHE A 78 -5.40 1.24 -1.63
C PHE A 78 -4.61 2.27 -0.83
N CYS A 79 -4.89 2.40 0.47
CA CYS A 79 -4.08 3.20 1.38
C CYS A 79 -3.23 2.31 2.30
N GLY A 80 -2.02 2.76 2.62
CA GLY A 80 -1.16 2.18 3.64
C GLY A 80 -1.42 2.87 4.97
N ILE A 81 -1.78 2.07 5.97
CA ILE A 81 -1.96 2.52 7.36
C ILE A 81 -1.05 1.64 8.22
N ASP A 82 -0.02 2.25 8.81
CA ASP A 82 0.81 1.57 9.80
C ASP A 82 0.05 1.47 11.13
N PRO A 83 0.00 0.31 11.81
CA PRO A 83 -0.60 0.17 13.14
C PRO A 83 -0.06 1.16 14.19
N ARG A 84 1.15 1.68 13.98
CA ARG A 84 1.84 2.63 14.86
C ARG A 84 1.52 4.09 14.53
N LEU A 85 0.68 4.36 13.51
CA LEU A 85 0.36 5.71 13.05
C LEU A 85 -0.21 6.59 14.18
N SER A 86 0.04 7.90 14.08
CA SER A 86 -0.35 8.92 15.06
C SER A 86 0.47 8.86 16.34
N ILE A 87 0.04 8.07 17.34
CA ILE A 87 0.61 8.06 18.69
C ILE A 87 1.29 6.73 19.06
N ASN A 88 1.45 5.82 18.11
CA ASN A 88 2.06 4.50 18.33
C ASN A 88 1.45 3.76 19.54
N SER A 89 0.11 3.75 19.63
CA SER A 89 -0.61 3.11 20.71
C SER A 89 -1.86 2.39 20.19
N PRO A 90 -2.31 1.31 20.86
CA PRO A 90 -3.52 0.59 20.48
C PRO A 90 -4.81 1.37 20.77
N GLU A 91 -4.73 2.55 21.37
CA GLU A 91 -5.86 3.44 21.63
C GLU A 91 -6.02 4.54 20.57
N ALA A 92 -5.17 4.56 19.54
CA ALA A 92 -5.27 5.54 18.46
C ALA A 92 -6.55 5.34 17.65
N ASP A 93 -7.36 6.40 17.46
CA ASP A 93 -8.50 6.35 16.55
C ASP A 93 -8.02 6.40 15.09
N LEU A 94 -7.92 5.22 14.48
CA LEU A 94 -7.48 5.08 13.08
C LEU A 94 -8.64 5.28 12.10
N SER A 95 -9.89 5.38 12.57
CA SER A 95 -11.06 5.55 11.69
C SER A 95 -11.01 6.87 10.92
N PHE A 96 -10.45 7.93 11.52
CA PHE A 96 -10.33 9.24 10.89
C PHE A 96 -9.51 9.16 9.58
N VAL A 97 -8.33 8.55 9.63
CA VAL A 97 -7.44 8.45 8.46
C VAL A 97 -7.92 7.41 7.46
N ILE A 98 -8.51 6.31 7.92
CA ILE A 98 -9.10 5.30 7.03
C ILE A 98 -10.26 5.91 6.23
N ASN A 99 -11.17 6.61 6.90
CA ASN A 99 -12.29 7.28 6.22
C ASN A 99 -11.80 8.40 5.30
N HIS A 100 -10.77 9.15 5.68
CA HIS A 100 -10.16 10.15 4.80
C HIS A 100 -9.75 9.55 3.45
N TYR A 101 -8.97 8.46 3.45
CA TYR A 101 -8.50 7.86 2.20
C TYR A 101 -9.60 7.09 1.45
N LYS A 102 -10.56 6.50 2.18
CA LYS A 102 -11.76 5.92 1.60
C LYS A 102 -12.56 6.96 0.79
N ASP A 103 -12.76 8.16 1.34
CA ASP A 103 -13.45 9.26 0.67
C ASP A 103 -12.67 9.80 -0.53
N LYS A 104 -11.34 9.62 -0.56
CA LYS A 104 -10.48 9.92 -1.72
C LYS A 104 -10.46 8.82 -2.77
N GLY A 105 -11.19 7.73 -2.57
CA GLY A 105 -11.38 6.67 -3.56
C GLY A 105 -10.60 5.39 -3.28
N CYS A 106 -9.81 5.33 -2.20
CA CYS A 106 -9.15 4.08 -1.81
C CYS A 106 -10.18 2.98 -1.54
N LYS A 107 -9.93 1.78 -2.06
CA LYS A 107 -10.85 0.64 -1.96
C LYS A 107 -10.48 -0.39 -0.89
N GLY A 108 -9.34 -0.21 -0.25
CA GLY A 108 -8.88 -1.05 0.85
C GLY A 108 -7.63 -0.47 1.50
N ILE A 109 -7.16 -1.19 2.51
CA ILE A 109 -5.94 -0.91 3.27
C ILE A 109 -4.90 -1.95 2.85
N GLY A 110 -3.68 -1.51 2.57
CA GLY A 110 -2.58 -2.42 2.42
C GLY A 110 -1.51 -1.97 1.43
N GLU A 111 -0.43 -2.74 1.34
CA GLU A 111 -0.22 -3.94 2.17
C GLU A 111 0.25 -3.62 3.58
N MET A 112 -0.20 -4.44 4.54
CA MET A 112 0.43 -4.49 5.84
C MET A 112 1.72 -5.30 5.75
N THR A 113 2.83 -4.60 5.96
CA THR A 113 4.19 -5.12 6.13
C THR A 113 4.92 -4.69 7.43
N PRO A 114 4.24 -4.12 8.47
CA PRO A 114 4.95 -3.73 9.67
C PRO A 114 5.47 -4.96 10.40
N ASN A 115 6.73 -4.94 10.83
CA ASN A 115 7.33 -6.07 11.56
C ASN A 115 6.79 -6.19 13.00
N LEU A 116 5.52 -6.56 13.12
CA LEU A 116 4.71 -6.75 14.33
C LEU A 116 3.94 -8.05 14.20
N TYR A 117 3.79 -8.80 15.29
CA TYR A 117 2.91 -9.96 15.29
C TYR A 117 1.45 -9.54 15.10
N PHE A 118 0.64 -10.43 14.52
CA PHE A 118 -0.79 -10.16 14.32
C PHE A 118 -1.57 -10.01 15.62
N ASP A 119 -1.07 -10.54 16.73
CA ASP A 119 -1.63 -10.37 18.08
C ASP A 119 -1.05 -9.16 18.83
N ASP A 120 -0.24 -8.32 18.18
CA ASP A 120 0.11 -7.02 18.73
C ASP A 120 -1.17 -6.18 18.88
N PRO A 121 -1.43 -5.57 20.05
CA PRO A 121 -2.62 -4.76 20.29
C PRO A 121 -2.82 -3.65 19.25
N ARG A 122 -1.75 -3.09 18.67
CA ARG A 122 -1.83 -2.06 17.63
C ARG A 122 -2.34 -2.63 16.32
N CYS A 123 -1.94 -3.86 15.97
CA CYS A 123 -2.47 -4.57 14.81
C CYS A 123 -3.97 -4.83 14.99
N TRP A 124 -4.39 -5.31 16.16
CA TRP A 124 -5.81 -5.50 16.48
C TRP A 124 -6.61 -4.21 16.41
N ASN A 125 -6.06 -3.10 16.89
CA ASN A 125 -6.69 -1.79 16.77
C ASN A 125 -6.92 -1.41 15.30
N LEU A 126 -5.91 -1.62 14.43
CA LEU A 126 -6.08 -1.40 12.99
C LEU A 126 -7.15 -2.33 12.39
N PHE A 127 -7.19 -3.61 12.76
CA PHE A 127 -8.22 -4.55 12.28
C PHE A 127 -9.63 -4.14 12.71
N HIS A 128 -9.77 -3.73 13.96
CA HIS A 128 -11.03 -3.21 14.51
C HIS A 128 -11.52 -2.00 13.70
N HIS A 129 -10.64 -1.02 13.45
CA HIS A 129 -11.01 0.15 12.66
C HIS A 129 -11.22 -0.14 11.18
N ALA A 130 -10.47 -1.09 10.58
CA ALA A 130 -10.70 -1.54 9.21
C ALA A 130 -12.09 -2.17 9.05
N GLU A 131 -12.50 -3.03 9.99
CA GLU A 131 -13.84 -3.61 10.05
C GLU A 131 -14.91 -2.51 10.21
N ALA A 132 -14.75 -1.63 11.20
CA ALA A 132 -15.70 -0.55 11.49
C ALA A 132 -15.88 0.39 10.28
N CYS A 133 -14.80 0.70 9.58
CA CYS A 133 -14.81 1.51 8.35
C CYS A 133 -15.22 0.72 7.10
N ARG A 134 -15.45 -0.59 7.20
CA ARG A 134 -15.78 -1.49 6.08
C ARG A 134 -14.75 -1.43 4.95
N MET A 135 -13.47 -1.45 5.31
CA MET A 135 -12.34 -1.42 4.39
C MET A 135 -11.66 -2.79 4.38
N PRO A 136 -11.58 -3.49 3.24
CA PRO A 136 -10.80 -4.72 3.15
C PRO A 136 -9.33 -4.41 3.40
N LEU A 137 -8.61 -5.35 4.01
CA LEU A 137 -7.22 -5.19 4.38
C LEU A 137 -6.38 -6.35 3.82
N THR A 138 -5.21 -6.06 3.25
CA THR A 138 -4.27 -7.07 2.74
C THR A 138 -3.00 -7.13 3.57
N PHE A 139 -2.41 -8.33 3.64
CA PHE A 139 -1.18 -8.62 4.37
C PHE A 139 -0.11 -9.13 3.41
N HIS A 140 1.14 -8.74 3.66
CA HIS A 140 2.30 -9.32 3.01
C HIS A 140 3.29 -9.75 4.06
N VAL A 141 3.25 -11.05 4.34
CA VAL A 141 3.84 -11.63 5.53
C VAL A 141 5.26 -12.12 5.28
N ALA A 142 6.12 -11.94 6.28
CA ALA A 142 7.42 -12.62 6.33
C ALA A 142 7.43 -13.82 7.29
N ASN A 143 8.54 -14.56 7.27
CA ASN A 143 8.70 -15.79 8.05
C ASN A 143 9.36 -15.58 9.42
N ARG A 144 9.75 -14.35 9.78
CA ARG A 144 10.45 -14.04 11.03
C ARG A 144 10.36 -12.56 11.40
N GLU A 145 10.59 -12.28 12.66
CA GLU A 145 10.85 -10.94 13.19
C GLU A 145 12.27 -10.49 12.83
N GLY A 146 12.41 -9.25 12.35
CA GLY A 146 13.68 -8.61 12.02
C GLY A 146 14.42 -9.17 10.79
N GLY A 147 15.27 -8.33 10.19
CA GLY A 147 16.08 -8.69 9.02
C GLY A 147 15.30 -8.87 7.71
N ILE A 148 13.99 -8.56 7.74
CA ILE A 148 13.04 -8.55 6.62
C ILE A 148 11.86 -7.63 7.00
N TYR A 149 11.01 -7.27 6.04
CA TYR A 149 9.66 -6.75 6.33
C TYR A 149 8.83 -7.80 7.08
N GLY A 150 7.67 -7.48 7.66
CA GLY A 150 6.91 -8.45 8.45
C GLY A 150 5.45 -8.51 8.13
#